data_AF-A0A661DXN6-F1
#
_entry.id   AF-A0A661DXN6-F1
#
_cell.length_a   1.000
_cell.length_b   1.000
_cell.length_c   1.000
_cell.angle_alpha   90.00
_cell.angle_beta   90.00
_cell.angle_gamma   90.00
#
_symmetry.space_group_name_H-M   'P 1'
#
loop_
_entity.id
_entity.type
_entity.pdbx_description
1 polymer ?
#
loop_
_entity_poly.entity_id
_entity_poly.type
_entity_poly.pdbx_seq_one_letter_code
_entity_poly.pdbx_strand_id
1 'polypeptide(L)' 'QVCKPHNIPIIGQGGITTAADAIEFLIAGATTIGIGTALFYDPLVCSKINRGITDYLDRHELTSVRDLTGSLTLN' A
#
# COMPACT_ATOMS: atom_id res chain seq x y z
N GLN A 1 5.27 -14.60 -4.65
CA GLN A 1 6.36 -15.60 -4.65
C GLN A 1 7.31 -15.49 -5.86
N VAL A 2 6.88 -14.95 -7.01
CA VAL A 2 7.75 -14.84 -8.21
C VAL A 2 8.82 -13.76 -8.10
N CYS A 3 8.49 -12.56 -7.60
CA CYS A 3 9.44 -11.43 -7.61
C CYS A 3 10.39 -11.41 -6.40
N LYS A 4 9.96 -12.00 -5.27
CA LYS A 4 10.71 -11.99 -3.99
C LYS A 4 12.12 -12.62 -4.10
N PRO A 5 12.34 -13.78 -4.76
CA PRO A 5 13.67 -14.35 -4.92
C PRO A 5 14.64 -13.51 -5.77
N HIS A 6 14.09 -12.65 -6.64
CA HIS A 6 14.87 -11.83 -7.56
C HIS A 6 15.01 -10.37 -7.11
N ASN A 7 14.50 -10.04 -5.91
CA ASN A 7 14.51 -8.69 -5.36
C ASN A 7 13.93 -7.63 -6.31
N ILE A 8 12.89 -8.00 -7.06
CA ILE A 8 12.22 -7.12 -8.03
C ILE A 8 11.05 -6.39 -7.31
N PRO A 9 11.04 -5.05 -7.26
CA PRO A 9 9.92 -4.28 -6.69
C PRO A 9 8.60 -4.58 -7.39
N ILE A 10 7.51 -4.63 -6.62
CA ILE A 10 6.16 -4.91 -7.14
C ILE A 10 5.29 -3.65 -7.06
N ILE A 11 4.58 -3.35 -8.15
CA ILE A 11 3.42 -2.46 -8.14
C ILE A 11 2.17 -3.32 -7.88
N GLY A 12 1.59 -3.20 -6.68
CA GLY A 12 0.36 -3.90 -6.31
C GLY A 12 -0.88 -3.15 -6.81
N GLN A 13 -1.84 -3.83 -7.43
CA GLN A 13 -3.08 -3.20 -7.88
C GLN A 13 -4.23 -4.20 -7.77
N GLY A 14 -5.41 -3.70 -7.39
CA GLY A 14 -6.65 -4.45 -7.47
C GLY A 14 -7.60 -4.06 -6.35
N GLY A 15 -8.72 -3.41 -6.68
CA GLY A 15 -9.79 -3.12 -5.72
C GLY A 15 -9.44 -2.08 -4.63
N ILE A 16 -8.29 -1.41 -4.70
CA ILE A 16 -7.89 -0.40 -3.71
C ILE A 16 -8.80 0.83 -3.83
N THR A 17 -9.58 1.08 -2.78
CA THR A 17 -10.50 2.22 -2.65
C THR A 17 -10.24 3.04 -1.39
N THR A 18 -9.54 2.47 -0.41
CA THR A 18 -9.24 3.10 0.88
C THR A 18 -7.74 3.04 1.23
N ALA A 19 -7.34 3.80 2.26
CA ALA A 19 -5.98 3.74 2.80
C ALA A 19 -5.68 2.38 3.46
N ALA A 20 -6.68 1.72 4.05
CA ALA A 20 -6.51 0.40 4.65
C ALA A 20 -6.13 -0.63 3.58
N ASP A 21 -6.86 -0.66 2.45
CA ASP A 21 -6.54 -1.53 1.32
C ASP A 21 -5.09 -1.28 0.84
N ALA A 22 -4.69 -0.01 0.72
CA ALA A 22 -3.35 0.37 0.31
C ALA A 22 -2.27 -0.17 1.27
N ILE A 23 -2.50 -0.02 2.58
CA ILE A 23 -1.60 -0.52 3.63
C ILE A 23 -1.50 -2.04 3.59
N GLU A 24 -2.60 -2.76 3.37
CA GLU A 24 -2.59 -4.22 3.22
C GLU A 24 -1.72 -4.68 2.04
N PHE A 25 -1.79 -3.98 0.90
CA PHE A 25 -0.92 -4.28 -0.25
C PHE A 25 0.56 -4.03 0.07
N LEU A 26 0.89 -2.96 0.80
CA LEU A 26 2.26 -2.71 1.26
C LEU A 26 2.71 -3.84 2.19
N ILE A 27 1.92 -4.19 3.21
CA ILE A 27 2.18 -5.29 4.15
C ILE A 27 2.38 -6.63 3.42
N ALA A 28 1.60 -6.90 2.38
CA ALA A 28 1.71 -8.10 1.56
C ALA A 28 3.01 -8.15 0.69
N GLY A 29 3.70 -7.02 0.54
CA GLY A 29 5.00 -6.93 -0.15
C GLY A 29 5.03 -6.03 -1.39
N ALA A 30 3.98 -5.24 -1.65
CA ALA A 30 4.04 -4.22 -2.69
C ALA A 30 5.00 -3.09 -2.28
N THR A 31 5.78 -2.59 -3.24
CA THR A 31 6.66 -1.42 -3.04
C THR A 31 5.91 -0.11 -3.31
N THR A 32 4.93 -0.18 -4.21
CA THR A 32 3.99 0.91 -4.50
C THR A 32 2.67 0.31 -4.96
N ILE A 33 1.62 1.13 -5.03
CA ILE A 33 0.27 0.69 -5.38
C ILE A 33 -0.30 1.46 -6.56
N GLY A 34 -1.10 0.78 -7.37
CA GLY A 34 -1.86 1.36 -8.48
C GLY A 34 -3.34 1.49 -8.12
N ILE A 35 -3.95 2.62 -8.50
CA ILE A 35 -5.38 2.86 -8.37
C ILE A 35 -6.01 2.87 -9.77
N GLY A 36 -7.05 2.07 -9.96
CA GLY A 36 -7.81 1.97 -11.22
C GLY A 36 -9.25 2.42 -11.04
N THR A 37 -10.16 1.46 -10.85
CA THR A 37 -11.62 1.70 -10.81
C THR A 37 -12.05 2.82 -9.85
N ALA A 38 -11.38 2.97 -8.69
CA ALA A 38 -11.70 4.01 -7.72
C ALA A 38 -11.56 5.44 -8.28
N LEU A 39 -10.64 5.68 -9.23
CA LEU A 39 -10.46 6.99 -9.86
C LEU A 39 -11.68 7.46 -10.65
N PHE A 40 -12.51 6.54 -11.16
CA PHE A 40 -13.73 6.90 -11.89
C PHE A 40 -14.85 7.39 -10.96
N TYR A 41 -14.89 6.90 -9.71
CA TYR A 41 -15.86 7.34 -8.72
C TYR A 41 -15.39 8.59 -7.97
N ASP A 42 -14.10 8.69 -7.72
CA ASP A 42 -13.48 9.80 -7.01
C ASP A 42 -12.08 10.10 -7.60
N PRO A 43 -11.96 11.13 -8.46
CA PRO A 43 -10.67 11.53 -9.03
C PRO A 43 -9.63 11.98 -8.00
N LEU A 44 -10.06 12.33 -6.77
CA LEU A 44 -9.18 12.77 -5.68
C LEU A 44 -8.84 11.64 -4.69
N VAL A 45 -9.25 10.40 -4.97
CA VAL A 45 -9.07 9.25 -4.06
C VAL A 45 -7.60 9.04 -3.68
N CYS A 46 -6.66 9.28 -4.60
CA CYS A 46 -5.23 9.12 -4.33
C CYS A 46 -4.76 10.06 -3.20
N SER A 47 -5.24 11.31 -3.16
CA SER A 47 -4.89 12.26 -2.10
C SER A 47 -5.46 11.81 -0.74
N LYS A 48 -6.69 11.29 -0.73
CA LYS A 48 -7.34 10.75 0.47
C LYS A 48 -6.60 9.52 1.01
N ILE A 49 -6.21 8.60 0.11
CA ILE A 49 -5.41 7.41 0.44
C ILE A 49 -4.06 7.83 1.01
N ASN A 50 -3.33 8.73 0.35
CA ASN A 50 -2.03 9.20 0.84
C ASN A 50 -2.14 9.82 2.23
N ARG A 51 -3.16 10.65 2.49
CA ARG A 51 -3.37 11.20 3.84
C ARG A 51 -3.65 10.10 4.86
N GLY A 52 -4.50 9.14 4.54
CA GLY A 52 -4.77 8.01 5.43
C GLY A 52 -3.54 7.14 5.71
N ILE A 53 -2.64 6.97 4.73
CA ILE A 53 -1.36 6.30 4.92
C ILE A 53 -0.47 7.12 5.86
N THR A 54 -0.32 8.43 5.63
CA THR A 54 0.45 9.31 6.54
C THR A 54 -0.09 9.24 7.96
N ASP A 55 -1.40 9.37 8.15
CA ASP A 55 -2.03 9.29 9.47
C ASP A 55 -1.80 7.93 10.15
N TYR A 56 -1.72 6.84 9.37
CA TYR A 56 -1.41 5.52 9.90
C TYR A 56 0.05 5.44 10.34
N LEU A 57 0.99 5.91 9.51
CA LEU A 57 2.41 5.94 9.85
C LEU A 57 2.66 6.74 11.14
N ASP A 58 2.05 7.92 11.25
CA ASP A 58 2.17 8.78 12.44
C ASP A 58 1.64 8.08 13.70
N ARG A 59 0.47 7.41 13.61
CA ARG A 59 -0.14 6.67 14.73
C ARG A 59 0.71 5.48 15.19
N HIS A 60 1.50 4.91 14.29
CA HIS A 60 2.33 3.73 14.55
C HIS A 60 3.81 4.08 14.72
N GLU A 61 4.15 5.38 14.80
CA GLU A 61 5.53 5.87 14.96
C GLU A 61 6.48 5.36 13.86
N LEU A 62 5.94 5.15 12.66
CA LEU A 62 6.69 4.70 11.48
C LEU A 62 7.11 5.90 10.66
N THR A 63 8.34 5.87 10.14
CA THR A 63 8.90 6.99 9.37
C THR A 63 8.74 6.79 7.87
N SER A 64 8.47 5.57 7.42
CA SER A 64 8.36 5.25 6.01
C SER A 64 7.36 4.13 5.73
N VAL A 65 6.70 4.20 4.56
CA VAL A 65 5.95 3.06 4.01
C VAL A 65 6.81 1.82 3.79
N ARG A 66 8.14 1.97 3.69
CA ARG A 66 9.08 0.84 3.61
C ARG A 66 9.04 -0.05 4.86
N ASP A 67 8.71 0.53 6.00
CA ASP A 67 8.57 -0.22 7.26
C ASP A 67 7.34 -1.16 7.21
N LEU A 68 6.39 -0.89 6.32
CA LEU A 68 5.24 -1.75 6.04
C LEU A 68 5.55 -2.82 5.00
N THR A 69 6.43 -2.53 4.01
CA THR A 69 6.62 -3.40 2.85
C THR A 69 7.06 -4.82 3.26
N GLY A 70 6.16 -5.79 3.06
CA GLY A 70 6.46 -7.20 3.33
C GLY A 70 6.59 -7.57 4.81
N SER A 71 6.00 -6.78 5.72
CA SER A 71 6.07 -6.99 7.17
C SER A 71 5.20 -8.15 7.69
N LEU A 72 4.34 -8.73 6.84
CA LEU A 72 3.47 -9.83 7.21
C LEU A 72 4.26 -11.06 7.68
N THR A 73 4.04 -11.46 8.94
CA THR A 73 4.55 -12.71 9.50
C THR A 73 3.40 -13.70 9.64
N LEU A 74 3.51 -14.86 8.98
CA LEU A 74 2.57 -15.95 9.11
C LEU A 74 3.09 -16.90 10.20
N ASN A 75 2.23 -17.23 11.17
CA ASN A 75 2.51 -18.24 12.19
C ASN A 75 2.46 -19.66 11.61
#